data_AF-A0A126I602-F1
#
_entry.id   AF-A0A126I602-F1
#
_cell.length_a   1.000
_cell.length_b   1.000
_cell.length_c   1.000
_cell.angle_alpha   90.00
_cell.angle_beta   90.00
_cell.angle_gamma   90.00
#
_symmetry.space_group_name_H-M   'P 1'
#
loop_
_entity.id
_entity.type
_entity.pdbx_description
1 polymer ?
#
loop_
_entity_poly.entity_id
_entity_poly.type
_entity_poly.pdbx_seq_one_letter_code
_entity_poly.pdbx_strand_id
1 'polypeptide(L)'
;MIGNKNYKEKIIDKIKNEKLEYKESFNKSLINQYTYSWKISYKNDNYDGGILIIAPKYTDDTILEQAYKLAHELGHHNINKKLSSIMMKLSQSNNILIKNIIERKAWKEAKNICIEESIPIQQEFYLIKDKCLNTYTNSIKNGVRCGFNYILHIFISYYVILMFFYLICKGVNDNINDLFGILNYFNDIDIKSVYMLSKTTWIMYIIWSVLRGIYMKQESTKR
;
A
#
# COMPACT_ATOMS: atom_id res chain seq x y z
N MET A 1 11.62 -14.16 -45.17
CA MET A 1 11.72 -15.14 -44.08
C MET A 1 11.07 -14.54 -42.83
N ILE A 2 9.85 -14.97 -42.49
CA ILE A 2 9.22 -14.56 -41.23
C ILE A 2 9.91 -15.41 -40.15
N GLY A 3 10.92 -14.83 -39.49
CA GLY A 3 11.53 -15.47 -38.33
C GLY A 3 10.45 -15.77 -37.30
N ASN A 4 10.49 -16.96 -36.73
CA ASN A 4 9.54 -17.38 -35.70
C ASN A 4 9.77 -16.48 -34.47
N LYS A 5 8.96 -15.42 -34.33
CA LYS A 5 9.11 -14.42 -33.27
C LYS A 5 8.96 -15.07 -31.91
N ASN A 6 9.83 -14.70 -30.98
CA ASN A 6 9.74 -15.21 -29.62
C ASN A 6 8.52 -14.59 -28.88
N TYR A 7 8.13 -15.15 -27.74
CA TYR A 7 6.93 -14.72 -27.01
C TYR A 7 6.98 -13.24 -26.57
N LYS A 8 8.16 -12.75 -26.16
CA LYS A 8 8.37 -11.35 -25.77
C LYS A 8 8.10 -10.42 -26.96
N GLU A 9 8.66 -10.75 -28.13
CA GLU A 9 8.50 -9.97 -29.35
C GLU A 9 7.05 -9.88 -29.81
N LYS A 10 6.27 -10.97 -29.70
CA LYS A 10 4.84 -10.95 -30.01
C LYS A 10 4.09 -9.91 -29.19
N ILE A 11 4.35 -9.85 -27.88
CA ILE A 11 3.73 -8.84 -27.01
C ILE A 11 4.21 -7.43 -27.36
N ILE A 12 5.52 -7.24 -27.63
CA ILE A 12 6.05 -5.93 -28.03
C ILE A 12 5.40 -5.43 -29.32
N ASP A 13 5.19 -6.32 -30.29
CA ASP A 13 4.50 -5.98 -31.54
C ASP A 13 3.05 -5.58 -31.27
N LYS A 14 2.33 -6.31 -30.41
CA LYS A 14 0.98 -5.95 -29.99
C LYS A 14 0.92 -4.57 -29.32
N ILE A 15 1.85 -4.28 -28.42
CA ILE A 15 2.02 -2.96 -27.76
C ILE A 15 2.17 -1.86 -28.82
N LYS A 16 3.06 -2.06 -29.80
CA LYS A 16 3.29 -1.08 -30.89
C LYS A 16 2.06 -0.92 -31.78
N ASN A 17 1.35 -2.01 -32.08
CA ASN A 17 0.11 -1.99 -32.87
C ASN A 17 -1.00 -1.19 -32.17
N GLU A 18 -1.03 -1.19 -30.84
CA GLU A 18 -1.92 -0.35 -30.04
C GLU A 18 -1.47 1.12 -29.91
N LYS A 19 -0.43 1.53 -30.66
CA LYS A 19 0.16 2.87 -30.66
C LYS A 19 0.76 3.27 -29.30
N LEU A 20 1.26 2.29 -28.55
CA LEU A 20 1.99 2.50 -27.30
C LEU A 20 3.50 2.58 -27.55
N GLU A 21 4.19 3.42 -26.79
CA GLU A 21 5.65 3.45 -26.79
C GLU A 21 6.17 2.28 -25.94
N TYR A 22 7.19 1.57 -26.43
CA TYR A 22 7.93 0.55 -25.66
C TYR A 22 9.37 1.03 -25.47
N LYS A 23 9.85 1.01 -24.23
CA LYS A 23 11.25 1.35 -23.90
C LYS A 23 11.85 0.35 -22.94
N GLU A 24 13.15 0.16 -23.08
CA GLU A 24 13.96 -0.57 -22.10
C GLU A 24 14.78 0.43 -21.27
N SER A 25 14.89 0.19 -19.96
CA SER A 25 15.56 1.09 -19.03
C SER A 25 16.52 0.36 -18.09
N PHE A 26 17.72 0.93 -17.92
CA PHE A 26 18.69 0.47 -16.93
C PHE A 26 18.16 0.61 -15.50
N ASN A 27 17.47 1.72 -15.18
CA ASN A 27 16.89 1.94 -13.84
C ASN A 27 15.88 0.84 -13.48
N LYS A 28 15.11 0.37 -14.46
CA LYS A 28 14.18 -0.74 -14.29
C LYS A 28 14.86 -2.10 -14.15
N SER A 29 16.07 -2.23 -14.67
CA SER A 29 16.89 -3.44 -14.54
C SER A 29 17.35 -3.64 -13.09
N LEU A 30 17.72 -2.56 -12.39
CA LEU A 30 18.18 -2.62 -10.99
C LEU A 30 17.15 -3.20 -10.01
N ILE A 31 15.87 -3.03 -10.33
CA ILE A 31 14.74 -3.49 -9.50
C ILE A 31 13.93 -4.60 -10.17
N ASN A 32 14.35 -5.05 -11.37
CA ASN A 32 13.65 -5.99 -12.24
C ASN A 32 12.13 -5.72 -12.35
N GLN A 33 11.75 -4.49 -12.71
CA GLN A 33 10.35 -4.07 -12.80
C GLN A 33 9.93 -3.66 -14.20
N TYR A 34 8.76 -4.14 -14.60
CA TYR A 34 8.02 -3.66 -15.76
C TYR A 34 7.01 -2.62 -15.29
N THR A 35 6.81 -1.55 -16.06
CA THR A 35 5.85 -0.50 -15.67
C THR A 35 5.11 0.10 -16.84
N TYR A 36 3.80 0.16 -16.70
CA TYR A 36 2.87 1.00 -17.43
C TYR A 36 2.86 2.43 -16.86
N SER A 37 3.07 3.42 -17.72
CA SER A 37 3.10 4.83 -17.30
C SER A 37 2.54 5.76 -18.37
N TRP A 38 2.08 6.93 -17.92
CA TRP A 38 1.74 8.04 -18.80
C TRP A 38 3.00 8.88 -19.00
N LYS A 39 3.48 8.98 -20.23
CA LYS A 39 4.48 9.96 -20.61
C LYS A 39 3.78 11.30 -20.72
N ILE A 40 4.04 12.18 -19.76
CA ILE A 40 3.65 13.58 -19.87
C ILE A 40 4.82 14.26 -20.60
N SER A 41 4.62 14.65 -21.86
CA SER A 41 5.55 15.56 -22.53
C SER A 41 4.81 16.79 -23.00
N TYR A 42 5.39 17.95 -22.73
CA TYR A 42 4.89 19.24 -23.19
C TYR A 42 5.79 19.72 -24.31
N LYS A 43 5.21 20.01 -25.47
CA LYS A 43 5.93 20.59 -26.60
C LYS A 43 5.14 21.79 -27.11
N ASN A 44 5.72 22.99 -26.97
CA ASN A 44 5.11 24.27 -27.36
C ASN A 44 3.71 24.47 -26.75
N ASP A 45 3.58 24.35 -25.42
CA ASP A 45 2.33 24.46 -24.64
C ASP A 45 1.20 23.47 -25.01
N ASN A 46 1.43 22.59 -25.99
CA ASN A 46 0.54 21.49 -26.31
C ASN A 46 0.99 20.22 -25.57
N TYR A 47 0.01 19.56 -24.96
CA TYR A 47 0.19 18.26 -24.33
C TYR A 47 0.41 17.20 -25.41
N ASP A 48 1.64 16.70 -25.51
CA ASP A 48 2.01 15.54 -26.32
C ASP A 48 2.20 14.36 -25.35
N GLY A 49 1.09 13.90 -24.78
CA GLY A 49 1.08 12.78 -23.86
C GLY A 49 0.95 11.46 -24.59
N GLY A 50 1.81 10.51 -24.23
CA GLY A 50 1.79 9.15 -24.76
C GLY A 50 1.66 8.13 -23.64
N ILE A 51 1.21 6.93 -23.98
CA ILE A 51 1.22 5.82 -23.04
C ILE A 51 2.47 4.98 -23.31
N LEU A 52 3.22 4.71 -22.25
CA LEU A 52 4.56 4.12 -22.32
C LEU A 52 4.64 2.88 -21.42
N ILE A 53 5.04 1.76 -22.00
CA ILE A 53 5.44 0.56 -21.26
C ILE A 53 6.97 0.51 -21.21
N ILE A 54 7.50 0.46 -19.98
CA ILE A 54 8.94 0.41 -19.72
C ILE A 54 9.29 -0.98 -19.18
N ALA A 55 10.23 -1.65 -19.83
CA ALA A 55 10.81 -2.91 -19.39
C ALA A 55 12.24 -2.70 -18.83
N PRO A 56 12.73 -3.62 -17.98
CA PRO A 56 14.16 -3.70 -17.69
C PRO A 56 14.93 -4.01 -18.97
N LYS A 57 16.08 -3.36 -19.15
CA LYS A 57 17.02 -3.66 -20.23
C LYS A 57 17.76 -4.98 -19.99
N TYR A 58 18.10 -5.26 -18.73
CA TYR A 58 18.68 -6.54 -18.32
C TYR A 58 17.81 -7.18 -17.25
N THR A 59 17.54 -8.46 -17.41
CA THR A 59 16.76 -9.27 -16.47
C THR A 59 17.18 -10.73 -16.58
N ASP A 60 17.11 -11.43 -15.45
CA ASP A 60 17.28 -12.87 -15.37
C ASP A 60 15.96 -13.63 -15.70
N ASP A 61 14.88 -12.89 -15.95
CA ASP A 61 13.59 -13.47 -16.33
C ASP A 61 13.72 -14.20 -17.67
N THR A 62 13.13 -15.39 -17.75
CA THR A 62 13.00 -16.12 -19.00
C THR A 62 12.15 -15.35 -20.02
N ILE A 63 12.32 -15.63 -21.31
CA ILE A 63 11.54 -14.98 -22.39
C ILE A 63 10.02 -15.08 -22.14
N LEU A 64 9.57 -16.21 -21.58
CA LEU A 64 8.17 -16.46 -21.27
C LEU A 64 7.69 -15.57 -20.11
N GLU A 65 8.47 -15.46 -19.03
CA GLU A 65 8.15 -14.57 -17.90
C GLU A 65 8.14 -13.10 -18.31
N GLN A 66 9.09 -12.67 -19.16
CA GLN A 66 9.10 -11.32 -19.73
C GLN A 66 7.82 -11.06 -20.52
N ALA A 67 7.37 -12.03 -21.32
CA ALA A 67 6.12 -11.92 -22.07
C ALA A 67 4.90 -11.80 -21.15
N TYR A 68 4.83 -12.57 -20.06
CA TYR A 68 3.75 -12.46 -19.07
C TYR A 68 3.72 -11.10 -18.38
N LYS A 69 4.88 -10.59 -17.95
CA LYS A 69 5.00 -9.27 -17.31
C LYS A 69 4.63 -8.15 -18.29
N LEU A 70 5.03 -8.24 -19.56
CA LEU A 70 4.61 -7.28 -20.58
C LEU A 70 3.11 -7.36 -20.88
N ALA A 71 2.54 -8.56 -20.96
CA ALA A 71 1.11 -8.76 -21.13
C ALA A 71 0.33 -8.19 -19.93
N HIS A 72 0.89 -8.24 -18.73
CA HIS A 72 0.33 -7.59 -17.54
C HIS A 72 0.29 -6.07 -17.66
N GLU A 73 1.40 -5.43 -18.06
CA GLU A 73 1.43 -3.97 -18.27
C GLU A 73 0.48 -3.52 -19.39
N LEU A 74 0.34 -4.32 -20.45
CA LEU A 74 -0.67 -4.10 -21.48
C LEU A 74 -2.11 -4.34 -20.95
N GLY A 75 -2.28 -5.29 -20.05
CA GLY A 75 -3.55 -5.51 -19.34
C GLY A 75 -4.00 -4.27 -18.56
N HIS A 76 -3.08 -3.59 -17.86
CA HIS A 76 -3.36 -2.31 -17.20
C HIS A 76 -3.85 -1.25 -18.18
N HIS A 77 -3.21 -1.16 -19.35
CA HIS A 77 -3.62 -0.24 -20.40
C HIS A 77 -5.07 -0.48 -20.83
N ASN A 78 -5.41 -1.72 -21.15
CA ASN A 78 -6.74 -2.11 -21.64
C ASN A 78 -7.84 -1.89 -20.61
N ILE A 79 -7.54 -2.05 -19.32
CA ILE A 79 -8.47 -1.73 -18.25
C ILE A 79 -8.64 -0.23 -18.12
N ASN A 80 -7.53 0.52 -18.06
CA ASN A 80 -7.55 1.97 -17.90
C ASN A 80 -8.34 2.66 -19.02
N LYS A 81 -8.23 2.18 -20.27
CA LYS A 81 -9.07 2.62 -21.40
C LYS A 81 -10.58 2.47 -21.15
N LYS A 82 -10.99 1.46 -20.38
CA LYS A 82 -12.40 1.09 -20.11
C LYS A 82 -12.92 1.65 -18.78
N LEU A 83 -12.09 2.28 -17.96
CA LEU A 83 -12.50 2.82 -16.66
C LEU A 83 -13.30 4.11 -16.83
N SER A 84 -14.35 4.28 -16.01
CA SER A 84 -15.01 5.57 -15.86
C SER A 84 -14.08 6.61 -15.22
N SER A 85 -14.37 7.90 -15.43
CA SER A 85 -13.58 9.00 -14.85
C SER A 85 -13.48 8.92 -13.32
N ILE A 86 -14.55 8.51 -12.64
CA ILE A 86 -14.58 8.31 -11.19
C ILE A 86 -13.65 7.17 -10.79
N MET A 87 -13.72 6.03 -11.49
CA MET A 87 -12.89 4.87 -11.18
C MET A 87 -11.42 5.13 -11.49
N MET A 88 -11.11 5.95 -12.50
CA MET A 88 -9.75 6.41 -12.78
C MET A 88 -9.20 7.29 -11.65
N LYS A 89 -10.01 8.21 -11.11
CA LYS A 89 -9.60 8.99 -9.94
C LYS A 89 -9.37 8.10 -8.71
N LEU A 90 -10.23 7.10 -8.50
CA LEU A 90 -10.07 6.13 -7.43
C LEU A 90 -8.85 5.23 -7.62
N SER A 91 -8.48 4.87 -8.85
CA SER A 91 -7.27 4.08 -9.13
C SER A 91 -5.99 4.84 -8.85
N GLN A 92 -6.01 6.15 -9.10
CA GLN A 92 -4.93 7.08 -8.79
C GLN A 92 -4.84 7.37 -7.28
N SER A 93 -5.94 7.18 -6.54
CA SER A 93 -5.92 7.29 -5.08
C SER A 93 -5.07 6.17 -4.45
N ASN A 94 -4.55 6.41 -3.25
CA ASN A 94 -3.79 5.38 -2.51
C ASN A 94 -4.69 4.35 -1.80
N ASN A 95 -5.86 4.07 -2.36
CA ASN A 95 -6.75 3.02 -1.86
C ASN A 95 -6.25 1.64 -2.30
N ILE A 96 -5.67 0.89 -1.35
CA ILE A 96 -5.10 -0.44 -1.58
C ILE A 96 -6.11 -1.45 -2.11
N LEU A 97 -7.39 -1.34 -1.73
CA LEU A 97 -8.44 -2.25 -2.19
C LEU A 97 -8.76 -2.02 -3.67
N ILE A 98 -8.91 -0.76 -4.07
CA ILE A 98 -9.12 -0.38 -5.47
C ILE A 98 -7.93 -0.84 -6.32
N LYS A 99 -6.70 -0.60 -5.86
CA LYS A 99 -5.49 -1.05 -6.56
C LYS A 99 -5.46 -2.58 -6.72
N ASN A 100 -5.79 -3.35 -5.67
CA ASN A 100 -5.89 -4.81 -5.74
C ASN A 100 -6.95 -5.28 -6.73
N ILE A 101 -8.11 -4.61 -6.82
CA ILE A 101 -9.15 -4.93 -7.80
C ILE A 101 -8.65 -4.71 -9.22
N ILE A 102 -7.96 -3.60 -9.47
CA ILE A 102 -7.41 -3.27 -10.78
C ILE A 102 -6.30 -4.25 -11.17
N GLU A 103 -5.43 -4.58 -10.24
CA GLU A 103 -4.36 -5.59 -10.42
C GLU A 103 -4.94 -6.95 -10.82
N ARG A 104 -5.98 -7.42 -10.12
CA ARG A 104 -6.66 -8.69 -10.47
C ARG A 104 -7.28 -8.65 -11.86
N LYS A 105 -7.90 -7.53 -12.23
CA LYS A 105 -8.42 -7.34 -13.58
C LYS A 105 -7.28 -7.34 -14.60
N ALA A 106 -6.14 -6.70 -14.29
CA ALA A 106 -4.99 -6.60 -15.20
C ALA A 106 -4.41 -7.97 -15.49
N TRP A 107 -4.25 -8.82 -14.47
CA TRP A 107 -3.86 -10.21 -14.64
C TRP A 107 -4.88 -11.05 -15.41
N LYS A 108 -6.19 -10.78 -15.27
CA LYS A 108 -7.21 -11.43 -16.09
C LYS A 108 -7.06 -11.03 -17.56
N GLU A 109 -6.82 -9.76 -17.84
CA GLU A 109 -6.61 -9.28 -19.20
C GLU A 109 -5.28 -9.78 -19.79
N ALA A 110 -4.21 -9.83 -18.99
CA ALA A 110 -2.93 -10.42 -19.36
C ALA A 110 -3.08 -11.87 -19.83
N LYS A 111 -3.91 -12.65 -19.12
CA LYS A 111 -4.24 -14.02 -19.51
C LYS A 111 -4.92 -14.06 -20.89
N ASN A 112 -5.88 -13.17 -21.14
CA ASN A 112 -6.56 -13.08 -22.43
C ASN A 112 -5.58 -12.71 -23.55
N ILE A 113 -4.71 -11.72 -23.33
CA ILE A 113 -3.66 -11.32 -24.27
C ILE A 113 -2.73 -12.49 -24.60
N CYS A 114 -2.31 -13.28 -23.59
CA CYS A 114 -1.48 -14.45 -23.82
C CYS A 114 -2.19 -15.50 -24.69
N ILE A 115 -3.50 -15.72 -24.48
CA ILE A 115 -4.31 -16.64 -25.29
C ILE A 115 -4.38 -16.15 -26.74
N GLU A 116 -4.67 -14.87 -26.95
CA GLU A 116 -4.76 -14.26 -28.28
C GLU A 116 -3.44 -14.40 -29.07
N GLU A 117 -2.30 -14.17 -28.42
CA GLU A 117 -0.97 -14.22 -29.05
C GLU A 117 -0.38 -15.64 -29.10
N SER A 118 -1.17 -16.66 -28.73
CA SER A 118 -0.75 -18.07 -28.66
C SER A 118 0.53 -18.26 -27.82
N ILE A 119 0.58 -17.59 -26.66
CA ILE A 119 1.62 -17.74 -25.65
C ILE A 119 1.11 -18.76 -24.63
N PRO A 120 1.86 -19.84 -24.36
CA PRO A 120 1.42 -20.87 -23.43
C PRO A 120 1.23 -20.28 -22.04
N ILE A 121 0.15 -20.64 -21.35
CA ILE A 121 -0.07 -20.25 -19.95
C ILE A 121 0.35 -21.41 -19.06
N GLN A 122 1.51 -21.27 -18.43
CA GLN A 122 2.13 -22.30 -17.59
C GLN A 122 2.09 -21.91 -16.11
N GLN A 123 2.72 -22.70 -15.25
CA GLN A 123 2.72 -22.51 -13.80
C GLN A 123 3.36 -21.17 -13.40
N GLU A 124 4.38 -20.74 -14.15
CA GLU A 124 5.13 -19.51 -14.00
C GLU A 124 4.21 -18.28 -14.07
N PHE A 125 3.19 -18.30 -14.95
CA PHE A 125 2.19 -17.23 -15.03
C PHE A 125 1.46 -17.05 -13.69
N TYR A 126 1.02 -18.16 -13.09
CA TYR A 126 0.30 -18.14 -11.82
C TYR A 126 1.20 -17.75 -10.65
N LEU A 127 2.45 -18.23 -10.65
CA LEU A 127 3.43 -17.86 -9.62
C LEU A 127 3.75 -16.36 -9.62
N ILE A 128 3.99 -15.76 -10.80
CA ILE A 128 4.23 -14.32 -10.92
C ILE A 128 2.99 -13.54 -10.47
N LYS A 129 1.82 -13.90 -10.98
CA LYS A 129 0.53 -13.29 -10.62
C LYS A 129 0.32 -13.31 -9.10
N ASP A 130 0.46 -14.47 -8.47
CA ASP A 130 0.19 -14.62 -7.04
C ASP A 130 1.23 -13.87 -6.19
N LYS A 131 2.51 -13.85 -6.62
CA LYS A 131 3.55 -13.03 -5.98
C LYS A 131 3.18 -11.55 -6.00
N CYS A 132 2.72 -11.02 -7.14
CA CYS A 132 2.26 -9.64 -7.26
C CYS A 132 1.03 -9.37 -6.37
N LEU A 133 -0.02 -10.19 -6.47
CA LEU A 133 -1.27 -10.03 -5.71
C LEU A 133 -1.09 -10.16 -4.19
N ASN A 134 -0.11 -10.94 -3.75
CA ASN A 134 0.21 -11.09 -2.33
C ASN A 134 0.75 -9.81 -1.70
N THR A 135 1.41 -8.93 -2.46
CA THR A 135 1.87 -7.63 -1.94
C THR A 135 0.71 -6.76 -1.47
N TYR A 136 -0.38 -6.71 -2.25
CA TYR A 136 -1.61 -6.02 -1.89
C TYR A 136 -2.33 -6.70 -0.72
N THR A 137 -2.43 -8.03 -0.76
CA THR A 137 -3.11 -8.81 0.28
C THR A 137 -2.43 -8.65 1.64
N ASN A 138 -1.09 -8.68 1.68
CA ASN A 138 -0.31 -8.46 2.89
C ASN A 138 -0.45 -7.02 3.39
N SER A 139 -0.48 -6.04 2.49
CA SER A 139 -0.71 -4.64 2.86
C SER A 139 -2.08 -4.45 3.51
N ILE A 140 -3.13 -5.07 2.96
CA ILE A 140 -4.49 -5.05 3.54
C ILE A 140 -4.49 -5.72 4.92
N LYS A 141 -3.91 -6.93 5.04
CA LYS A 141 -3.83 -7.65 6.33
C LYS A 141 -3.10 -6.83 7.40
N ASN A 142 -2.00 -6.20 7.04
CA ASN A 142 -1.25 -5.34 7.95
C ASN A 142 -2.06 -4.12 8.38
N GLY A 143 -2.77 -3.48 7.44
CA GLY A 143 -3.69 -2.38 7.76
C GLY A 143 -4.78 -2.77 8.75
N VAL A 144 -5.43 -3.92 8.53
CA VAL A 144 -6.46 -4.45 9.44
C VAL A 144 -5.87 -4.78 10.81
N ARG A 145 -4.71 -5.45 10.86
CA ARG A 145 -4.03 -5.79 12.11
C ARG A 145 -3.65 -4.54 12.90
N CYS A 146 -3.11 -3.52 12.24
CA CYS A 146 -2.78 -2.24 12.89
C CYS A 146 -4.04 -1.54 13.41
N GLY A 147 -5.13 -1.52 12.63
CA GLY A 147 -6.41 -0.94 13.06
C GLY A 147 -7.00 -1.66 14.27
N PHE A 148 -6.98 -2.99 14.26
CA PHE A 148 -7.43 -3.79 15.40
C PHE A 148 -6.59 -3.56 16.65
N ASN A 149 -5.25 -3.59 16.52
CA ASN A 149 -4.35 -3.29 17.63
C ASN A 149 -4.61 -1.89 18.22
N TYR A 150 -4.90 -0.91 17.37
CA TYR A 150 -5.22 0.45 17.81
C TYR A 150 -6.53 0.49 18.63
N ILE A 151 -7.60 -0.15 18.14
CA ILE A 151 -8.88 -0.23 18.84
C ILE A 151 -8.71 -0.95 20.19
N LEU A 152 -7.98 -2.06 20.20
CA LEU A 152 -7.69 -2.83 21.40
C LEU A 152 -6.91 -2.00 22.42
N HIS A 153 -5.93 -1.21 21.98
CA HIS A 153 -5.22 -0.28 22.85
C HIS A 153 -6.15 0.78 23.47
N ILE A 154 -7.12 1.31 22.72
CA ILE A 154 -8.12 2.26 23.26
C ILE A 154 -8.96 1.59 24.36
N PHE A 155 -9.48 0.39 24.10
CA PHE A 155 -10.28 -0.34 25.09
C PHE A 155 -9.51 -0.66 26.36
N ILE A 156 -8.27 -1.14 26.25
CA ILE A 156 -7.41 -1.40 27.40
C ILE A 156 -7.15 -0.12 28.18
N SER A 157 -6.84 0.98 27.49
CA SER A 157 -6.57 2.27 28.15
C SER A 157 -7.79 2.77 28.92
N TYR A 158 -8.98 2.66 28.33
CA TYR A 158 -10.23 3.04 28.98
C TYR A 158 -10.59 2.14 30.17
N TYR A 159 -10.39 0.83 30.04
CA TYR A 159 -10.58 -0.12 31.14
C TYR A 159 -9.67 0.18 32.33
N VAL A 160 -8.38 0.47 32.08
CA VAL A 160 -7.42 0.87 33.12
C VAL A 160 -7.86 2.15 33.84
N ILE A 161 -8.35 3.15 33.10
CA ILE A 161 -8.90 4.38 33.66
C ILE A 161 -10.12 4.08 34.55
N LEU A 162 -11.06 3.27 34.08
CA LEU A 162 -12.24 2.88 34.85
C LEU A 162 -11.88 2.12 36.12
N MET A 163 -10.92 1.19 36.06
CA MET A 163 -10.41 0.48 37.24
C MET A 163 -9.82 1.45 38.25
N PHE A 164 -9.06 2.45 37.79
CA PHE A 164 -8.52 3.50 38.65
C PHE A 164 -9.64 4.28 39.37
N PHE A 165 -10.67 4.71 38.63
CA PHE A 165 -11.82 5.39 39.23
C PHE A 165 -12.63 4.49 40.17
N TYR A 166 -12.84 3.22 39.83
CA TYR A 166 -13.53 2.26 40.69
C TYR A 166 -12.80 2.06 42.01
N LEU A 167 -11.47 1.92 41.99
CA LEU A 167 -10.65 1.82 43.19
C LEU A 167 -10.77 3.07 44.06
N ILE A 168 -10.78 4.26 43.45
CA ILE A 168 -11.04 5.52 44.16
C ILE A 168 -12.43 5.49 44.79
N CYS A 169 -13.48 5.25 44.02
CA CYS A 169 -14.87 5.28 44.52
C CYS A 169 -15.12 4.24 45.61
N LYS A 170 -14.60 3.02 45.47
CA LYS A 170 -14.71 1.98 46.50
C LYS A 170 -13.96 2.38 47.76
N GLY A 171 -12.75 2.92 47.62
CA GLY A 171 -11.98 3.47 48.74
C GLY A 171 -12.70 4.61 49.46
N VAL A 172 -13.48 5.44 48.74
CA VAL A 172 -14.31 6.50 49.36
C VAL A 172 -15.48 5.91 50.16
N ASN A 173 -16.14 4.86 49.63
CA ASN A 173 -17.39 4.32 50.18
C ASN A 173 -17.21 3.39 51.38
N ASP A 174 -16.13 2.59 51.42
CA ASP A 174 -15.94 1.59 52.47
C ASP A 174 -15.40 2.23 53.78
N ASN A 175 -14.62 3.31 53.70
CA ASN A 175 -14.25 4.19 54.81
C ASN A 175 -13.52 5.44 54.26
N ILE A 176 -13.96 6.67 54.55
CA ILE A 176 -13.22 7.89 54.12
C ILE A 176 -11.77 7.89 54.65
N ASN A 177 -11.53 7.23 55.80
CA ASN A 177 -10.20 7.04 56.37
C ASN A 177 -9.35 5.99 55.64
N ASP A 178 -9.94 5.06 54.87
CA ASP A 178 -9.21 4.15 53.97
C ASP A 178 -8.86 4.81 52.64
N LEU A 179 -9.62 5.81 52.20
CA LEU A 179 -9.18 6.72 51.13
C LEU A 179 -7.91 7.47 51.56
N PHE A 180 -7.85 7.93 52.83
CA PHE A 180 -6.64 8.46 53.45
C PHE A 180 -5.58 7.39 53.71
N GLY A 181 -5.93 6.12 53.86
CA GLY A 181 -5.02 4.98 53.94
C GLY A 181 -4.32 4.67 52.61
N ILE A 182 -5.05 4.76 51.49
CA ILE A 182 -4.47 4.72 50.13
C ILE A 182 -3.61 5.97 49.89
N LEU A 183 -4.09 7.15 50.28
CA LEU A 183 -3.29 8.39 50.27
C LEU A 183 -2.07 8.32 51.19
N ASN A 184 -2.11 7.56 52.29
CA ASN A 184 -0.97 7.27 53.17
C ASN A 184 0.02 6.31 52.49
N TYR A 185 -0.45 5.36 51.67
CA TYR A 185 0.41 4.55 50.78
C TYR A 185 1.08 5.41 49.70
N PHE A 186 0.44 6.53 49.33
CA PHE A 186 1.01 7.59 48.51
C PHE A 186 1.67 8.72 49.32
N ASN A 187 1.69 8.71 50.66
CA ASN A 187 2.32 9.78 51.45
C ASN A 187 3.85 9.67 51.43
N ASP A 188 4.38 8.45 51.23
CA ASP A 188 5.79 8.24 50.90
C ASP A 188 6.09 8.49 49.41
N ILE A 189 5.05 8.62 48.57
CA ILE A 189 5.19 8.95 47.16
C ILE A 189 4.97 10.45 47.03
N ASP A 190 6.08 11.19 47.07
CA ASP A 190 6.14 12.64 46.86
C ASP A 190 5.06 13.10 45.85
N ILE A 191 4.10 13.89 46.33
CA ILE A 191 2.96 14.41 45.53
C ILE A 191 3.49 15.13 44.29
N LYS A 192 4.68 15.74 44.38
CA LYS A 192 5.38 16.34 43.25
C LYS A 192 5.78 15.28 42.24
N SER A 193 6.21 14.10 42.67
CA SER A 193 6.53 12.96 41.81
C SER A 193 5.28 12.38 41.12
N VAL A 194 4.14 12.22 41.79
CA VAL A 194 2.87 11.78 41.13
C VAL A 194 2.33 12.83 40.15
N TYR A 195 2.38 14.10 40.53
CA TYR A 195 2.03 15.20 39.63
C TYR A 195 2.99 15.26 38.44
N MET A 196 4.30 15.06 38.66
CA MET A 196 5.28 15.00 37.59
C MET A 196 5.09 13.76 36.71
N LEU A 197 4.68 12.62 37.26
CA LEU A 197 4.40 11.39 36.50
C LEU A 197 3.14 11.53 35.64
N SER A 198 2.05 12.04 36.22
CA SER A 198 0.81 12.30 35.48
C SER A 198 0.99 13.39 34.43
N LYS A 199 1.70 14.47 34.76
CA LYS A 199 2.09 15.54 33.83
C LYS A 199 3.01 15.02 32.73
N THR A 200 4.02 14.18 33.04
CA THR A 200 4.89 13.58 32.01
C THR A 200 4.13 12.60 31.14
N THR A 201 3.21 11.80 31.70
CA THR A 201 2.37 10.88 30.93
C THR A 201 1.46 11.66 29.97
N TRP A 202 0.84 12.75 30.45
CA TRP A 202 0.03 13.65 29.61
C TRP A 202 0.86 14.38 28.55
N ILE A 203 2.04 14.88 28.91
CA ILE A 203 2.96 15.52 27.97
C ILE A 203 3.45 14.51 26.93
N MET A 204 3.81 13.28 27.32
CA MET A 204 4.18 12.21 26.41
C MET A 204 3.02 11.86 25.46
N TYR A 205 1.79 11.82 25.97
CA TYR A 205 0.60 11.61 25.15
C TYR A 205 0.37 12.74 24.13
N ILE A 206 0.55 14.00 24.53
CA ILE A 206 0.46 15.17 23.66
C ILE A 206 1.58 15.17 22.61
N ILE A 207 2.84 14.97 23.03
CA ILE A 207 4.01 14.90 22.15
C ILE A 207 3.83 13.76 21.14
N TRP A 208 3.41 12.58 21.59
CA TRP A 208 3.13 11.44 20.72
C TRP A 208 2.03 11.75 19.70
N SER A 209 0.96 12.42 20.14
CA SER A 209 -0.15 12.83 19.26
C SER A 209 0.28 13.87 18.22
N VAL A 210 1.13 14.83 18.60
CA VAL A 210 1.70 15.84 17.71
C VAL A 210 2.69 15.21 16.72
N LEU A 211 3.62 14.36 17.18
CA LEU A 211 4.57 13.64 16.33
C LEU A 211 3.84 12.75 15.32
N ARG A 212 2.77 12.06 15.74
CA ARG A 212 1.90 11.29 14.85
C ARG A 212 1.24 12.17 13.80
N GLY A 213 0.75 13.35 14.17
CA GLY A 213 0.20 14.33 13.23
C GLY A 213 1.22 14.82 12.20
N ILE A 214 2.46 15.09 12.63
CA ILE A 214 3.57 15.50 11.74
C ILE A 214 3.97 14.35 10.81
N TYR A 215 4.06 13.13 11.31
CA TYR A 215 4.42 11.95 10.52
C TYR A 215 3.37 11.67 9.43
N MET A 216 2.08 11.68 9.80
CA MET A 216 0.96 11.56 8.86
C MET A 216 0.98 12.67 7.80
N LYS A 217 1.35 13.89 8.19
CA LYS A 217 1.48 15.03 7.28
C LYS A 217 2.65 14.86 6.30
N GLN A 218 3.83 14.41 6.76
CA GLN A 218 4.97 14.15 5.87
C GLN A 218 4.71 13.02 4.86
N GLU A 219 3.94 12.00 5.21
CA GLU A 219 3.48 10.97 4.26
C GLU A 219 2.52 11.53 3.20
N SER A 220 1.79 12.60 3.52
CA SER A 220 0.90 13.28 2.58
C SER A 220 1.61 14.23 1.62
N THR A 221 2.76 14.82 2.02
CA THR A 221 3.53 15.78 1.20
C THR A 221 4.64 15.15 0.36
N LYS A 222 5.01 13.88 0.63
CA LYS A 222 5.98 13.12 -0.18
C LYS A 222 5.34 12.29 -1.31
N ARG A 223 4.05 12.48 -1.56
CA ARG A 223 3.28 11.91 -2.68
C ARG A 223 2.89 13.03 -3.63
#